data_AF-A0A3D5M3V1-F1
#
_entry.id   AF-A0A3D5M3V1-F1
#
_cell.length_a   1.000
_cell.length_b   1.000
_cell.length_c   1.000
_cell.angle_alpha   90.00
_cell.angle_beta   90.00
_cell.angle_gamma   90.00
#
_symmetry.space_group_name_H-M   'P 1'
#
loop_
_entity.id
_entity.type
_entity.pdbx_description
1 polymer ?
#
loop_
_entity_poly.entity_id
_entity_poly.type
_entity_poly.pdbx_seq_one_letter_code
_entity_poly.pdbx_strand_id
1 'polypeptide(L)'
;MLRLPAFSFHSPETVTEAARILAQDPGNTRVVAGGTDLWPNMKRRHQGAKTIVSLRSIPEMNGICVDDKGGVVIGATTTLDTIIRNETMQEKYPTLVKAITSISSPVLRNAGTIGGNLCLDTRCTYYNQNEEWRRSISYCMKAEGDVCWVAPSSPRCWAVSSGDSVPMLCALGAEISLHSADGERVLPLAELFNDDGMDYLSKRPDEILTRVRIPAPSGERTGYWKLRRRGSIDYGVLSVAAAAWCSGETTDRIELWLG
;
A
#
# COMPACT_ATOMS: atom_id res chain seq x y z
N MET A 1 10.51 19.32 18.09
CA MET A 1 9.92 17.96 18.03
C MET A 1 8.59 18.06 17.28
N LEU A 2 8.41 17.32 16.18
CA LEU A 2 7.12 17.32 15.47
C LEU A 2 6.08 16.57 16.30
N ARG A 3 5.08 17.31 16.81
CA ARG A 3 4.00 16.76 17.64
C ARG A 3 2.87 16.25 16.74
N LEU A 4 2.24 15.15 17.14
CA LEU A 4 0.98 14.72 16.54
C LEU A 4 -0.14 15.68 16.93
N PRO A 5 -1.12 15.96 16.04
CA PRO A 5 -2.38 16.58 16.43
C PRO A 5 -3.12 15.72 17.47
N ALA A 6 -4.05 16.32 18.22
CA ALA A 6 -4.93 15.56 19.10
C ALA A 6 -5.92 14.72 18.26
N PHE A 7 -6.17 13.47 18.68
CA PHE A 7 -7.13 12.57 18.07
C PHE A 7 -7.69 11.60 19.11
N SER A 8 -8.88 11.06 18.86
CA SER A 8 -9.43 9.89 19.56
C SER A 8 -8.83 8.61 18.97
N PHE A 9 -8.54 7.62 19.82
CA PHE A 9 -7.94 6.36 19.39
C PHE A 9 -8.84 5.18 19.76
N HIS A 10 -9.16 4.35 18.78
CA HIS A 10 -9.95 3.13 18.92
C HIS A 10 -9.10 1.92 18.54
N SER A 11 -9.26 0.81 19.27
CA SER A 11 -8.56 -0.44 18.99
C SER A 11 -9.55 -1.62 18.97
N PRO A 12 -10.44 -1.67 17.96
CA PRO A 12 -11.43 -2.73 17.83
C PRO A 12 -10.79 -4.10 17.62
N GLU A 13 -11.54 -5.16 17.90
CA GLU A 13 -11.09 -6.55 17.78
C GLU A 13 -11.66 -7.26 16.54
N THR A 14 -12.57 -6.61 15.80
CA THR A 14 -13.21 -7.15 14.59
C THR A 14 -13.16 -6.16 13.44
N VAL A 15 -13.13 -6.67 12.20
CA VAL A 15 -13.21 -5.81 11.00
C VAL A 15 -14.53 -5.03 10.96
N THR A 16 -15.64 -5.68 11.31
CA THR A 16 -16.97 -5.04 11.30
C THR A 16 -17.04 -3.84 12.25
N GLU A 17 -16.45 -3.94 13.43
CA GLU A 17 -16.38 -2.80 14.35
C GLU A 17 -15.49 -1.68 13.82
N ALA A 18 -14.32 -2.02 13.28
CA ALA A 18 -13.42 -1.03 12.68
C ALA A 18 -14.08 -0.28 11.51
N ALA A 19 -14.76 -1.00 10.62
CA ALA A 19 -15.49 -0.42 9.50
C ALA A 19 -16.64 0.47 9.96
N ARG A 20 -17.36 0.09 11.02
CA ARG A 20 -18.43 0.91 11.61
C ARG A 20 -17.90 2.23 12.15
N ILE A 21 -16.76 2.23 12.85
CA ILE A 21 -16.14 3.46 13.37
C ILE A 21 -15.65 4.33 12.21
N LEU A 22 -15.00 3.72 11.21
CA LEU A 22 -14.54 4.43 10.01
C LEU A 22 -15.69 5.11 9.25
N ALA A 23 -16.83 4.43 9.12
CA ALA A 23 -18.01 4.92 8.41
C ALA A 23 -18.69 6.14 9.08
N GLN A 24 -18.47 6.40 10.37
CA GLN A 24 -19.08 7.53 11.08
C GLN A 24 -18.57 8.89 10.58
N ASP A 25 -17.27 8.98 10.26
CA ASP A 25 -16.66 10.19 9.70
C ASP A 25 -15.45 9.80 8.83
N PRO A 26 -15.66 9.26 7.62
CA PRO A 26 -14.58 8.76 6.77
C PRO A 26 -13.57 9.85 6.36
N GLY A 27 -14.03 11.11 6.28
CA GLY A 27 -13.20 12.25 5.95
C GLY A 27 -12.16 12.57 7.03
N ASN A 28 -12.54 12.43 8.32
CA ASN A 28 -11.67 12.74 9.46
C ASN A 28 -11.18 11.50 10.23
N THR A 29 -11.49 10.30 9.76
CA THR A 29 -11.02 9.05 10.38
C THR A 29 -9.92 8.43 9.53
N ARG A 30 -8.86 7.91 10.17
CA ARG A 30 -7.81 7.15 9.50
C ARG A 30 -7.62 5.81 10.19
N VAL A 31 -7.40 4.77 9.40
CA VAL A 31 -7.01 3.46 9.92
C VAL A 31 -5.50 3.39 10.05
N VAL A 32 -5.03 2.65 11.05
CA VAL A 32 -3.60 2.42 11.26
C VAL A 32 -3.31 0.96 11.55
N ALA A 33 -2.31 0.41 10.85
CA ALA A 33 -1.71 -0.87 11.18
C ALA A 33 -0.29 -0.64 11.74
N GLY A 34 0.74 -0.73 10.89
CA GLY A 34 2.13 -0.48 11.28
C GLY A 34 2.48 0.98 11.57
N GLY A 35 1.71 1.93 11.03
CA GLY A 35 1.90 3.37 11.25
C GLY A 35 3.19 3.98 10.67
N THR A 36 3.97 3.19 9.92
CA THR A 36 5.26 3.61 9.34
C THR A 36 5.14 4.70 8.29
N ASP A 37 3.95 4.89 7.70
CA ASP A 37 3.62 5.99 6.78
C ASP A 37 2.70 7.04 7.42
N LEU A 38 1.60 6.60 8.05
CA LEU A 38 0.61 7.49 8.65
C LEU A 38 1.22 8.41 9.72
N TRP A 39 2.01 7.88 10.66
CA TRP A 39 2.52 8.70 11.76
C TRP A 39 3.48 9.80 11.29
N PRO A 40 4.45 9.52 10.40
CA PRO A 40 5.23 10.59 9.77
C PRO A 40 4.37 11.62 9.03
N ASN A 41 3.37 11.19 8.25
CA ASN A 41 2.51 12.09 7.48
C ASN A 41 1.68 12.99 8.41
N MET A 42 1.11 12.46 9.49
CA MET A 42 0.39 13.25 10.50
C MET A 42 1.30 14.23 11.26
N LYS A 43 2.51 13.78 11.65
CA LYS A 43 3.50 14.66 12.29
C LYS A 43 3.89 15.84 11.41
N ARG A 44 3.90 15.66 10.09
CA ARG A 44 4.20 16.70 9.08
C ARG A 44 2.98 17.45 8.57
N ARG A 45 1.78 17.17 9.08
CA ARG A 45 0.49 17.76 8.64
C ARG A 45 0.14 17.47 7.17
N HIS A 46 0.68 16.38 6.62
CA HIS A 46 0.28 15.87 5.29
C HIS A 46 -1.09 15.22 5.34
N GLN A 47 -1.37 14.53 6.44
CA GLN A 47 -2.67 13.91 6.69
C GLN A 47 -3.20 14.36 8.04
N GLY A 48 -4.47 14.76 8.05
CA GLY A 48 -5.23 15.05 9.27
C GLY A 48 -6.15 13.89 9.64
N ALA A 49 -6.41 13.75 10.94
CA ALA A 49 -7.44 12.85 11.47
C ALA A 49 -7.90 13.38 12.82
N LYS A 50 -9.21 13.31 13.08
CA LYS A 50 -9.80 13.49 14.42
C LYS A 50 -9.90 12.15 15.15
N THR A 51 -9.99 11.06 14.40
CA THR A 51 -10.16 9.70 14.91
C THR A 51 -9.17 8.76 14.24
N ILE A 52 -8.52 7.91 15.03
CA ILE A 52 -7.66 6.84 14.56
C ILE A 52 -8.22 5.49 14.99
N VAL A 53 -8.35 4.58 14.03
CA VAL A 53 -8.78 3.19 14.27
C VAL A 53 -7.59 2.26 14.03
N SER A 54 -7.11 1.62 15.09
CA SER A 54 -6.06 0.61 14.99
C SER A 54 -6.62 -0.72 14.50
N LEU A 55 -6.01 -1.27 13.45
CA LEU A 55 -6.33 -2.58 12.91
C LEU A 55 -5.53 -3.71 13.57
N ARG A 56 -4.55 -3.36 14.41
CA ARG A 56 -3.56 -4.32 14.94
C ARG A 56 -4.17 -5.38 15.87
N SER A 57 -5.28 -5.06 16.51
CA SER A 57 -5.96 -5.95 17.46
C SER A 57 -6.95 -6.90 16.79
N ILE A 58 -7.06 -6.90 15.45
CA ILE A 58 -8.03 -7.69 14.69
C ILE A 58 -7.34 -8.98 14.20
N PRO A 59 -7.54 -10.15 14.85
CA PRO A 59 -6.74 -11.34 14.59
C PRO A 59 -6.92 -11.89 13.18
N GLU A 60 -8.15 -11.81 12.64
CA GLU A 60 -8.51 -12.29 11.30
C GLU A 60 -7.84 -11.52 10.15
N MET A 61 -7.25 -10.35 10.43
CA MET A 61 -6.47 -9.58 9.46
C MET A 61 -4.98 -9.91 9.51
N ASN A 62 -4.55 -10.88 10.32
CA ASN A 62 -3.15 -11.28 10.46
C ASN A 62 -2.97 -12.76 10.08
N GLY A 63 -1.87 -13.05 9.38
CA GLY A 63 -1.49 -14.40 9.02
C GLY A 63 -1.36 -14.61 7.51
N ILE A 64 -0.96 -15.83 7.17
CA ILE A 64 -0.74 -16.33 5.82
C ILE A 64 -1.31 -17.75 5.80
N CYS A 65 -2.19 -18.05 4.85
CA CYS A 65 -2.72 -19.40 4.63
C CYS A 65 -2.75 -19.75 3.15
N VAL A 66 -2.71 -21.05 2.86
CA VAL A 66 -2.88 -21.59 1.51
C VAL A 66 -4.37 -21.82 1.29
N ASP A 67 -4.90 -21.36 0.15
CA ASP A 67 -6.31 -21.61 -0.22
C ASP A 67 -6.49 -22.97 -0.91
N ASP A 68 -7.73 -23.41 -1.08
CA ASP A 68 -8.06 -24.71 -1.69
C ASP A 68 -7.60 -24.83 -3.16
N LYS A 69 -7.29 -23.70 -3.80
CA LYS A 69 -6.77 -23.62 -5.18
C LYS A 69 -5.24 -23.61 -5.21
N GLY A 70 -4.58 -23.75 -4.07
CA GLY A 70 -3.14 -23.74 -3.92
C GLY A 70 -2.49 -22.35 -3.93
N GLY A 71 -3.31 -21.29 -4.00
CA GLY A 71 -2.88 -19.90 -3.87
C GLY A 71 -2.60 -19.54 -2.40
N VAL A 72 -2.22 -18.30 -2.14
CA VAL A 72 -1.97 -17.81 -0.78
C VAL A 72 -2.86 -16.61 -0.47
N VAL A 73 -3.47 -16.62 0.70
CA VAL A 73 -4.20 -15.48 1.27
C VAL A 73 -3.38 -14.90 2.42
N ILE A 74 -3.15 -13.59 2.35
CA ILE A 74 -2.38 -12.82 3.34
C ILE A 74 -3.33 -11.82 4.00
N GLY A 75 -3.42 -11.86 5.32
CA GLY A 75 -4.12 -10.81 6.09
C GLY A 75 -3.43 -9.46 5.95
N ALA A 76 -4.19 -8.38 5.78
CA ALA A 76 -3.66 -7.04 5.49
C ALA A 76 -2.74 -6.48 6.59
N THR A 77 -2.88 -6.94 7.83
CA THR A 77 -2.02 -6.53 8.96
C THR A 77 -0.80 -7.43 9.15
N THR A 78 -0.60 -8.44 8.30
CA THR A 78 0.62 -9.26 8.29
C THR A 78 1.82 -8.36 7.98
N THR A 79 2.83 -8.43 8.84
CA THR A 79 4.03 -7.59 8.69
C THR A 79 4.86 -8.01 7.48
N LEU A 80 5.58 -7.05 6.90
CA LEU A 80 6.46 -7.33 5.78
C LEU A 80 7.56 -8.33 6.17
N ASP A 81 8.09 -8.25 7.40
CA ASP A 81 9.08 -9.21 7.90
C ASP A 81 8.50 -10.63 8.07
N THR A 82 7.26 -10.75 8.55
CA THR A 82 6.55 -12.05 8.61
C THR A 82 6.43 -12.68 7.22
N ILE A 83 6.09 -11.89 6.20
CA ILE A 83 5.98 -12.39 4.82
C ILE A 83 7.35 -12.83 4.29
N ILE A 84 8.41 -12.05 4.55
CA ILE A 84 9.78 -12.38 4.13
C ILE A 84 10.26 -13.71 4.71
N ARG A 85 9.91 -14.00 5.97
CA ARG A 85 10.36 -15.19 6.69
C ARG A 85 9.48 -16.42 6.47
N ASN A 86 8.32 -16.28 5.84
CA ASN A 86 7.38 -17.37 5.67
C ASN A 86 7.88 -18.35 4.58
N GLU A 87 8.03 -19.62 4.94
CA GLU A 87 8.57 -20.67 4.06
C GLU A 87 7.72 -20.85 2.79
N THR A 88 6.39 -20.86 2.93
CA THR A 88 5.47 -20.97 1.77
C THR A 88 5.63 -19.79 0.81
N MET A 89 5.83 -18.57 1.33
CA MET A 89 6.08 -17.39 0.49
C MET A 89 7.43 -17.45 -0.22
N GLN A 90 8.47 -17.94 0.46
CA GLN A 90 9.80 -18.13 -0.13
C GLN A 90 9.80 -19.19 -1.22
N GLU A 91 9.05 -20.28 -1.02
CA GLU A 91 8.94 -21.37 -1.98
C GLU A 91 8.09 -20.98 -3.19
N LYS A 92 6.87 -20.46 -2.96
CA LYS A 92 5.91 -20.20 -4.04
C LYS A 92 6.12 -18.86 -4.75
N TYR A 93 6.56 -17.82 -4.03
CA TYR A 93 6.65 -16.45 -4.56
C TYR A 93 8.00 -15.77 -4.21
N PRO A 94 9.15 -16.40 -4.53
CA PRO A 94 10.47 -15.88 -4.15
C PRO A 94 10.75 -14.46 -4.69
N THR A 95 10.24 -14.14 -5.87
CA THR A 95 10.41 -12.80 -6.46
C THR A 95 9.58 -11.74 -5.74
N LEU A 96 8.39 -12.07 -5.24
CA LEU A 96 7.61 -11.17 -4.38
C LEU A 96 8.32 -10.96 -3.04
N VAL A 97 8.88 -12.02 -2.44
CA VAL A 97 9.70 -11.90 -1.22
C VAL A 97 10.90 -10.97 -1.46
N LYS A 98 11.56 -11.07 -2.62
CA LYS A 98 12.63 -10.14 -3.02
C LYS A 98 12.13 -8.69 -3.12
N ALA A 99 10.97 -8.46 -3.73
CA ALA A 99 10.37 -7.13 -3.82
C ALA A 99 10.09 -6.54 -2.42
N ILE A 100 9.46 -7.32 -1.55
CA ILE A 100 9.13 -6.92 -0.16
C ILE A 100 10.40 -6.68 0.66
N THR A 101 11.44 -7.50 0.50
CA THR A 101 12.74 -7.31 1.16
C THR A 101 13.41 -5.98 0.78
N SER A 102 13.12 -5.46 -0.42
CA SER A 102 13.65 -4.18 -0.88
C SER A 102 13.00 -2.95 -0.23
N ILE A 103 11.88 -3.13 0.48
CA ILE A 103 11.13 -2.06 1.14
C ILE A 103 11.91 -1.56 2.35
N SER A 104 12.38 -0.31 2.27
CA SER A 104 12.93 0.45 3.38
C SER A 104 13.99 -0.30 4.24
N SER A 105 13.98 -0.11 5.56
CA SER A 105 14.87 -0.79 6.52
C SER A 105 14.19 -1.98 7.22
N PRO A 106 14.98 -2.92 7.79
CA PRO A 106 14.42 -4.04 8.58
C PRO A 106 13.48 -3.58 9.71
N VAL A 107 13.85 -2.51 10.44
CA VAL A 107 13.03 -1.97 11.54
C VAL A 107 11.66 -1.51 11.03
N LEU A 108 11.61 -0.90 9.84
CA LEU A 108 10.34 -0.49 9.25
C LEU A 108 9.54 -1.68 8.71
N ARG A 109 10.19 -2.76 8.28
CA ARG A 109 9.49 -4.00 7.85
C ARG A 109 8.92 -4.81 9.00
N ASN A 110 9.51 -4.72 10.20
CA ASN A 110 8.98 -5.37 11.41
C ASN A 110 7.63 -4.76 11.86
N ALA A 111 7.35 -3.51 11.49
CA ALA A 111 6.11 -2.82 11.84
C ALA A 111 5.19 -2.64 10.62
N GLY A 112 5.75 -2.32 9.45
CA GLY A 112 5.02 -2.15 8.21
C GLY A 112 4.26 -3.42 7.82
N THR A 113 3.07 -3.25 7.26
CA THR A 113 2.15 -4.34 6.91
C THR A 113 1.90 -4.35 5.41
N ILE A 114 1.45 -5.47 4.86
CA ILE A 114 1.15 -5.56 3.43
C ILE A 114 0.03 -4.61 3.03
N GLY A 115 -1.06 -4.53 3.77
CA GLY A 115 -2.16 -3.60 3.50
C GLY A 115 -1.72 -2.15 3.62
N GLY A 116 -0.89 -1.83 4.62
CA GLY A 116 -0.28 -0.51 4.74
C GLY A 116 0.68 -0.17 3.59
N ASN A 117 1.34 -1.15 2.98
CA ASN A 117 2.20 -0.93 1.82
C ASN A 117 1.39 -0.69 0.53
N LEU A 118 0.26 -1.39 0.37
CA LEU A 118 -0.66 -1.20 -0.76
C LEU A 118 -1.39 0.14 -0.67
N CYS A 119 -1.71 0.60 0.54
CA CYS A 119 -2.43 1.86 0.77
C CYS A 119 -1.51 3.01 1.23
N LEU A 120 -0.24 3.01 0.81
CA LEU A 120 0.66 4.14 1.06
C LEU A 120 0.13 5.41 0.41
N ASP A 121 0.36 6.56 1.06
CA ASP A 121 0.18 7.84 0.38
C ASP A 121 1.23 8.01 -0.72
N THR A 122 0.81 8.68 -1.79
CA THR A 122 1.69 9.10 -2.89
C THR A 122 2.78 10.07 -2.43
N ARG A 123 3.85 10.15 -3.23
CA ARG A 123 5.04 10.94 -2.96
C ARG A 123 5.25 12.03 -4.00
N CYS A 124 5.61 13.22 -3.54
CA CYS A 124 5.99 14.35 -4.37
C CYS A 124 6.93 15.26 -3.58
N THR A 125 7.96 15.78 -4.24
CA THR A 125 8.93 16.70 -3.62
C THR A 125 8.31 18.01 -3.14
N TYR A 126 7.17 18.43 -3.69
CA TYR A 126 6.38 19.58 -3.23
C TYR A 126 5.40 19.23 -2.11
N TYR A 127 5.03 17.96 -1.95
CA TYR A 127 4.07 17.54 -0.92
C TYR A 127 4.79 17.07 0.34
N ASN A 128 5.84 16.25 0.23
CA ASN A 128 6.51 15.65 1.39
C ASN A 128 7.50 16.61 2.10
N GLN A 129 7.09 17.85 2.32
CA GLN A 129 7.84 18.91 3.00
C GLN A 129 7.18 19.30 4.34
N ASN A 130 7.86 20.06 5.19
CA ASN A 130 7.24 20.54 6.43
C ASN A 130 6.11 21.56 6.15
N GLU A 131 5.34 21.90 7.18
CA GLU A 131 4.17 22.78 7.09
C GLU A 131 4.58 24.19 6.62
N GLU A 132 5.65 24.73 7.19
CA GLU A 132 6.14 26.07 6.90
C GLU A 132 6.51 26.23 5.42
N TRP A 133 7.18 25.23 4.85
CA TRP A 133 7.57 25.20 3.45
C TRP A 133 6.36 25.07 2.52
N ARG A 134 5.38 24.21 2.86
CA ARG A 134 4.18 24.06 2.02
C ARG A 134 3.37 25.34 2.01
N ARG A 135 3.23 26.00 3.16
CA ARG A 135 2.56 27.28 3.28
C ARG A 135 3.26 28.39 2.48
N SER A 136 4.60 28.40 2.41
CA SER A 136 5.33 29.44 1.66
C SER A 136 5.10 29.42 0.16
N ILE A 137 4.59 28.31 -0.39
CA ILE A 137 4.21 28.19 -1.80
C ILE A 137 2.70 28.15 -2.00
N SER A 138 1.91 28.56 -0.99
CA SER A 138 0.43 28.46 -1.01
C SER A 138 -0.09 27.04 -1.25
N TYR A 139 0.63 26.05 -0.73
CA TYR A 139 0.34 24.62 -0.87
C TYR A 139 0.29 24.14 -2.33
N CYS A 140 0.06 22.84 -2.54
CA CYS A 140 -0.19 22.25 -3.85
C CYS A 140 -1.62 21.69 -3.90
N MET A 141 -2.09 21.33 -5.08
CA MET A 141 -3.44 20.79 -5.29
C MET A 141 -3.78 19.51 -4.52
N LYS A 142 -2.78 18.72 -4.11
CA LYS A 142 -3.00 17.53 -3.26
C LYS A 142 -3.33 17.91 -1.81
N ALA A 143 -3.00 19.14 -1.41
CA ALA A 143 -3.26 19.68 -0.09
C ALA A 143 -4.30 20.80 -0.20
N GLU A 144 -4.02 21.99 0.33
CA GLU A 144 -4.97 23.11 0.41
C GLU A 144 -4.87 24.10 -0.77
N GLY A 145 -3.98 23.85 -1.74
CA GLY A 145 -3.79 24.74 -2.89
C GLY A 145 -4.55 24.27 -4.12
N ASP A 146 -4.40 24.99 -5.24
CA ASP A 146 -5.05 24.65 -6.52
C ASP A 146 -4.07 24.19 -7.61
N VAL A 147 -2.76 24.41 -7.41
CA VAL A 147 -1.73 24.19 -8.43
C VAL A 147 -0.96 22.89 -8.22
N CYS A 148 -0.77 22.10 -9.29
CA CYS A 148 0.25 21.06 -9.31
C CYS A 148 1.63 21.68 -9.58
N TRP A 149 2.48 21.84 -8.56
CA TRP A 149 3.81 22.44 -8.76
C TRP A 149 4.78 21.62 -9.62
N VAL A 150 4.50 20.33 -9.85
CA VAL A 150 5.25 19.51 -10.82
C VAL A 150 4.86 19.88 -12.25
N ALA A 151 3.58 20.14 -12.51
CA ALA A 151 3.02 20.45 -13.81
C ALA A 151 1.89 21.50 -13.66
N PRO A 152 2.20 22.81 -13.64
CA PRO A 152 1.26 23.85 -13.20
C PRO A 152 -0.08 23.90 -13.94
N SER A 153 -0.13 23.50 -15.20
CA SER A 153 -1.36 23.47 -16.01
C SER A 153 -2.10 22.12 -15.97
N SER A 154 -1.64 21.18 -15.16
CA SER A 154 -2.23 19.84 -15.07
C SER A 154 -3.60 19.89 -14.40
N PRO A 155 -4.62 19.18 -14.94
CA PRO A 155 -5.91 19.04 -14.28
C PRO A 155 -5.88 18.03 -13.11
N ARG A 156 -4.77 17.31 -12.93
CA ARG A 156 -4.61 16.26 -11.92
C ARG A 156 -3.29 16.34 -11.15
N CYS A 157 -3.24 15.66 -10.02
CA CYS A 157 -2.01 15.53 -9.24
C CYS A 157 -1.06 14.48 -9.86
N TRP A 158 0.23 14.80 -9.95
CA TRP A 158 1.30 13.91 -10.43
C TRP A 158 2.15 13.31 -9.30
N ALA A 159 1.64 13.28 -8.08
CA ALA A 159 2.31 12.54 -7.00
C ALA A 159 2.31 11.04 -7.32
N VAL A 160 3.44 10.38 -7.12
CA VAL A 160 3.64 8.99 -7.56
C VAL A 160 3.33 8.01 -6.44
N SER A 161 2.71 6.87 -6.76
CA SER A 161 2.72 5.71 -5.87
C SER A 161 4.15 5.17 -5.76
N SER A 162 4.51 4.58 -4.62
CA SER A 162 5.87 4.06 -4.39
C SER A 162 5.88 2.76 -3.59
N GLY A 163 4.81 1.96 -3.72
CA GLY A 163 4.68 0.67 -3.07
C GLY A 163 5.44 -0.43 -3.83
N ASP A 164 6.60 -0.84 -3.34
CA ASP A 164 7.45 -1.84 -4.03
C ASP A 164 6.81 -3.23 -4.19
N SER A 165 5.83 -3.59 -3.35
CA SER A 165 5.14 -4.89 -3.49
C SER A 165 4.07 -4.86 -4.60
N VAL A 166 3.57 -3.67 -4.96
CA VAL A 166 2.44 -3.48 -5.86
C VAL A 166 2.72 -4.07 -7.25
N PRO A 167 3.83 -3.73 -7.95
CA PRO A 167 4.02 -4.21 -9.31
C PRO A 167 4.09 -5.73 -9.40
N MET A 168 4.75 -6.39 -8.42
CA MET A 168 4.86 -7.84 -8.43
C MET A 168 3.55 -8.52 -8.08
N LEU A 169 2.77 -7.97 -7.13
CA LEU A 169 1.44 -8.51 -6.84
C LEU A 169 0.49 -8.36 -8.03
N CYS A 170 0.54 -7.23 -8.76
CA CYS A 170 -0.25 -7.05 -9.97
C CYS A 170 0.19 -8.01 -11.09
N ALA A 171 1.51 -8.19 -11.31
CA ALA A 171 2.03 -9.13 -12.29
C ALA A 171 1.68 -10.60 -11.98
N LEU A 172 1.50 -10.94 -10.70
CA LEU A 172 1.02 -12.26 -10.25
C LEU A 172 -0.52 -12.40 -10.33
N GLY A 173 -1.25 -11.36 -10.72
CA GLY A 173 -2.71 -11.38 -10.78
C GLY A 173 -3.37 -11.44 -9.40
N ALA A 174 -2.79 -10.76 -8.40
CA ALA A 174 -3.36 -10.72 -7.05
C ALA A 174 -4.74 -10.05 -7.02
N GLU A 175 -5.56 -10.47 -6.06
CA GLU A 175 -6.87 -9.90 -5.74
C GLU A 175 -6.85 -9.34 -4.31
N ILE A 176 -7.70 -8.37 -4.02
CA ILE A 176 -7.85 -7.80 -2.67
C ILE A 176 -9.28 -7.87 -2.19
N SER A 177 -9.46 -7.99 -0.88
CA SER A 177 -10.75 -7.87 -0.20
C SER A 177 -10.85 -6.50 0.47
N LEU A 178 -11.93 -5.78 0.20
CA LEU A 178 -12.29 -4.51 0.81
C LEU A 178 -13.58 -4.70 1.63
N HIS A 179 -13.51 -4.37 2.92
CA HIS A 179 -14.63 -4.50 3.85
C HIS A 179 -15.11 -3.13 4.30
N SER A 180 -16.43 -2.95 4.36
CA SER A 180 -17.13 -1.74 4.82
C SER A 180 -18.26 -2.11 5.79
N ALA A 181 -19.04 -1.14 6.26
CA ALA A 181 -20.23 -1.44 7.06
C ALA A 181 -21.31 -2.19 6.25
N ASP A 182 -21.33 -2.02 4.92
CA ASP A 182 -22.32 -2.59 4.01
C ASP A 182 -21.97 -3.99 3.50
N GLY A 183 -20.77 -4.49 3.85
CA GLY A 183 -20.28 -5.81 3.46
C GLY A 183 -18.88 -5.77 2.86
N GLU A 184 -18.53 -6.88 2.19
CA GLU A 184 -17.22 -7.10 1.58
C GLU A 184 -17.34 -7.18 0.05
N ARG A 185 -16.36 -6.63 -0.65
CA ARG A 185 -16.16 -6.83 -2.09
C ARG A 185 -14.73 -7.25 -2.38
N VAL A 186 -14.57 -7.99 -3.47
CA VAL A 186 -13.27 -8.44 -4.00
C VAL A 186 -13.06 -7.83 -5.38
N LEU A 187 -11.84 -7.40 -5.65
CA LEU A 187 -11.44 -6.86 -6.95
C LEU A 187 -9.98 -7.24 -7.26
N PRO A 188 -9.57 -7.26 -8.55
CA PRO A 188 -8.17 -7.34 -8.92
C PRO A 188 -7.36 -6.23 -8.25
N LEU A 189 -6.16 -6.52 -7.75
CA LEU A 189 -5.31 -5.53 -7.10
C LEU A 189 -5.00 -4.34 -8.02
N ALA A 190 -4.83 -4.61 -9.32
CA ALA A 190 -4.60 -3.59 -10.35
C ALA A 190 -5.68 -2.48 -10.32
N GLU A 191 -6.92 -2.84 -10.04
CA GLU A 191 -8.05 -1.91 -10.00
C GLU A 191 -8.11 -1.08 -8.72
N LEU A 192 -7.26 -1.35 -7.72
CA LEU A 192 -7.15 -0.53 -6.52
C LEU A 192 -6.61 0.88 -6.84
N PHE A 193 -5.80 1.04 -7.89
CA PHE A 193 -5.03 2.26 -8.13
C PHE A 193 -5.65 3.10 -9.24
N ASN A 194 -5.81 4.40 -8.97
CA ASN A 194 -6.20 5.39 -9.97
C ASN A 194 -4.95 6.13 -10.48
N ASP A 195 -5.00 6.61 -11.73
CA ASP A 195 -3.97 7.49 -12.29
C ASP A 195 -4.19 8.96 -11.86
N ASP A 196 -4.24 9.20 -10.56
CA ASP A 196 -4.33 10.54 -9.95
C ASP A 196 -3.60 10.56 -8.60
N GLY A 197 -2.67 11.49 -8.39
CA GLY A 197 -1.88 11.56 -7.16
C GLY A 197 -2.62 12.02 -5.90
N MET A 198 -3.81 12.63 -6.00
CA MET A 198 -4.64 13.02 -4.85
C MET A 198 -5.79 12.05 -4.61
N ASP A 199 -6.37 11.51 -5.68
CA ASP A 199 -7.40 10.46 -5.64
C ASP A 199 -6.83 9.12 -6.09
N TYR A 200 -5.80 8.64 -5.40
CA TYR A 200 -4.90 7.57 -5.87
C TYR A 200 -5.39 6.14 -5.64
N LEU A 201 -6.47 5.95 -4.86
CA LEU A 201 -7.07 4.63 -4.63
C LEU A 201 -8.56 4.63 -4.97
N SER A 202 -9.02 3.59 -5.66
CA SER A 202 -10.43 3.36 -6.01
C SER A 202 -11.27 2.80 -4.85
N LYS A 203 -10.65 2.50 -3.69
CA LYS A 203 -11.40 2.10 -2.49
C LYS A 203 -12.26 3.27 -2.00
N ARG A 204 -13.45 2.98 -1.50
CA ARG A 204 -14.28 4.01 -0.86
C ARG A 204 -13.63 4.50 0.44
N PRO A 205 -13.94 5.72 0.90
CA PRO A 205 -13.41 6.25 2.16
C PRO A 205 -13.72 5.39 3.38
N ASP A 206 -14.84 4.67 3.38
CA ASP A 206 -15.33 3.79 4.45
C ASP A 206 -14.83 2.34 4.35
N GLU A 207 -14.04 2.02 3.33
CA GLU A 207 -13.51 0.67 3.11
C GLU A 207 -12.13 0.45 3.76
N ILE A 208 -11.96 -0.75 4.33
CA ILE A 208 -10.73 -1.28 4.89
C ILE A 208 -10.24 -2.43 4.01
N LEU A 209 -8.98 -2.38 3.57
CA LEU A 209 -8.34 -3.52 2.91
C LEU A 209 -8.05 -4.60 3.96
N THR A 210 -8.68 -5.77 3.82
CA THR A 210 -8.63 -6.86 4.81
C THR A 210 -7.68 -7.98 4.41
N ARG A 211 -7.61 -8.32 3.13
CA ARG A 211 -6.85 -9.47 2.61
C ARG A 211 -6.26 -9.19 1.24
N VAL A 212 -5.16 -9.89 0.94
CA VAL A 212 -4.54 -9.99 -0.38
C VAL A 212 -4.48 -11.47 -0.75
N ARG A 213 -5.07 -11.86 -1.88
CA ARG A 213 -5.01 -13.22 -2.41
C ARG A 213 -4.05 -13.24 -3.61
N ILE A 214 -3.12 -14.18 -3.62
CA ILE A 214 -2.19 -14.43 -4.72
C ILE A 214 -2.55 -15.81 -5.32
N PRO A 215 -2.84 -15.90 -6.63
CA PRO A 215 -3.09 -17.18 -7.30
C PRO A 215 -1.91 -18.15 -7.19
N ALA A 216 -2.19 -19.46 -7.23
CA ALA A 216 -1.14 -20.48 -7.27
C ALA A 216 -0.20 -20.26 -8.47
N PRO A 217 1.11 -20.52 -8.32
CA PRO A 217 2.01 -20.49 -9.46
C PRO A 217 1.55 -21.44 -10.56
N SER A 218 1.62 -20.96 -11.80
CA SER A 218 1.07 -21.60 -13.00
C SER A 218 2.12 -21.92 -14.06
N GLY A 219 3.40 -21.84 -13.68
CA GLY A 219 4.55 -22.05 -14.57
C GLY A 219 5.21 -20.76 -15.07
N GLU A 220 4.81 -19.60 -14.53
CA GLU A 220 5.45 -18.33 -14.85
C GLU A 220 6.90 -18.25 -14.36
N ARG A 221 7.72 -17.55 -15.13
CA ARG A 221 9.02 -17.03 -14.69
C ARG A 221 8.84 -15.61 -14.22
N THR A 222 9.33 -15.29 -13.04
CA THR A 222 9.14 -13.97 -12.42
C THR A 222 10.45 -13.20 -12.28
N GLY A 223 10.36 -11.87 -12.45
CA GLY A 223 11.48 -10.96 -12.28
C GLY A 223 11.04 -9.69 -11.54
N TYR A 224 11.90 -9.20 -10.64
CA TYR A 224 11.72 -7.91 -9.98
C TYR A 224 13.05 -7.18 -9.88
N TRP A 225 13.01 -5.89 -10.23
CA TRP A 225 14.14 -4.99 -10.12
C TRP A 225 13.70 -3.61 -9.63
N LYS A 226 14.53 -2.99 -8.79
CA LYS A 226 14.30 -1.68 -8.19
C LYS A 226 15.53 -0.80 -8.39
N LEU A 227 15.38 0.28 -9.15
CA LEU A 227 16.38 1.33 -9.27
C LEU A 227 16.27 2.29 -8.08
N ARG A 228 17.37 2.52 -7.38
CA ARG A 228 17.45 3.51 -6.30
C ARG A 228 18.88 4.02 -6.14
N ARG A 229 19.04 5.20 -5.52
CA ARG A 229 20.35 5.83 -5.34
C ARG A 229 21.20 5.13 -4.28
N ARG A 230 20.61 4.81 -3.11
CA ARG A 230 21.28 4.08 -2.03
C ARG A 230 20.96 2.60 -2.08
N GLY A 231 21.84 1.77 -1.51
CA GLY A 231 21.63 0.32 -1.44
C GLY A 231 20.47 -0.14 -0.54
N SER A 232 19.87 0.76 0.25
CA SER A 232 18.76 0.46 1.18
C SER A 232 17.98 1.75 1.53
N ILE A 233 16.84 1.61 2.22
CA ILE A 233 15.95 2.68 2.73
C ILE A 233 15.16 3.44 1.64
N ASP A 234 15.77 3.76 0.51
CA ASP A 234 15.15 4.57 -0.54
C ASP A 234 13.89 3.92 -1.16
N TYR A 235 12.92 4.78 -1.50
CA TYR A 235 11.91 4.47 -2.51
C TYR A 235 12.56 4.22 -3.88
N GLY A 236 11.85 3.52 -4.75
CA GLY A 236 12.30 3.33 -6.14
C GLY A 236 12.29 4.66 -6.88
N VAL A 237 13.32 4.90 -7.70
CA VAL A 237 13.21 5.83 -8.84
C VAL A 237 12.36 5.19 -9.93
N LEU A 238 12.49 3.87 -10.07
CA LEU A 238 11.69 3.00 -10.90
C LEU A 238 11.75 1.60 -10.30
N SER A 239 10.65 0.88 -10.31
CA SER A 239 10.63 -0.56 -10.14
C SER A 239 9.95 -1.24 -11.33
N VAL A 240 10.39 -2.44 -11.66
CA VAL A 240 9.84 -3.25 -12.74
C VAL A 240 9.59 -4.65 -12.21
N ALA A 241 8.36 -5.13 -12.36
CA ALA A 241 7.97 -6.50 -12.13
C ALA A 241 7.53 -7.16 -13.44
N ALA A 242 7.89 -8.43 -13.60
CA ALA A 242 7.51 -9.24 -14.74
C ALA A 242 7.05 -10.63 -14.30
N ALA A 243 5.99 -11.14 -14.91
CA ALA A 243 5.62 -12.54 -14.90
C ALA A 243 5.44 -13.01 -16.35
N ALA A 244 6.21 -14.00 -16.78
CA ALA A 244 6.24 -14.47 -18.16
C ALA A 244 5.98 -15.97 -18.25
N TRP A 245 5.08 -16.38 -19.15
CA TRP A 245 4.82 -17.78 -19.50
C TRP A 245 5.51 -18.07 -20.82
N CYS A 246 6.40 -19.06 -20.82
CA CYS A 246 7.27 -19.36 -21.95
C CYS A 246 7.15 -20.81 -22.40
N SER A 247 7.10 -21.02 -23.71
CA SER A 247 7.18 -22.33 -24.37
C SER A 247 8.51 -22.43 -25.12
N GLY A 248 9.50 -23.09 -24.52
CA GLY A 248 10.86 -23.16 -25.04
C GLY A 248 11.54 -21.78 -25.04
N GLU A 249 11.90 -21.28 -26.22
CA GLU A 249 12.51 -19.96 -26.42
C GLU A 249 11.49 -18.85 -26.69
N THR A 250 10.19 -19.19 -26.80
CA THR A 250 9.12 -18.22 -27.08
C THR A 250 8.42 -17.79 -25.80
N THR A 251 8.07 -16.50 -25.69
CA THR A 251 7.22 -15.98 -24.60
C THR A 251 5.79 -15.87 -25.11
N ASP A 252 4.89 -16.67 -24.55
CA ASP A 252 3.48 -16.74 -24.98
C ASP A 252 2.65 -15.63 -24.33
N ARG A 253 2.96 -15.30 -23.08
CA ARG A 253 2.34 -14.22 -22.31
C ARG A 253 3.35 -13.56 -21.40
N ILE A 254 3.29 -12.24 -21.27
CA ILE A 254 4.05 -11.50 -20.27
C ILE A 254 3.17 -10.41 -19.65
N GLU A 255 3.19 -10.35 -18.31
CA GLU A 255 2.64 -9.25 -17.53
C GLU A 255 3.80 -8.38 -17.07
N LEU A 256 3.76 -7.08 -17.40
CA LEU A 256 4.77 -6.10 -17.03
C LEU A 256 4.15 -4.96 -16.25
N TRP A 257 4.69 -4.70 -15.05
CA TRP A 257 4.19 -3.67 -14.15
C TRP A 257 5.32 -2.75 -13.71
N LEU A 258 5.06 -1.45 -13.74
CA LEU A 258 5.97 -0.40 -13.30
C LEU A 258 5.50 0.16 -11.95
N GLY A 259 6.45 0.57 -11.12
CA GLY A 259 6.19 1.31 -9.88
C GLY A 259 7.34 2.20 -9.49
#